data_AF-A0A6A5FAW7-F1
#
_entry.id   AF-A0A6A5FAW7-F1
#
_cell.length_a   1.000
_cell.length_b   1.000
_cell.length_c   1.000
_cell.angle_alpha   90.00
_cell.angle_beta   90.00
_cell.angle_gamma   90.00
#
_symmetry.space_group_name_H-M   'P 1'
#
loop_
_entity.id
_entity.type
_entity.pdbx_description
1 polymer ?
#
loop_
_entity_poly.entity_id
_entity_poly.type
_entity_poly.pdbx_seq_one_letter_code
_entity_poly.pdbx_strand_id
1 'polypeptide(L)'
;MPAAIRTAVDNQTRPSPGDRQAMVKAVVDQMLQHDQNPTRATCHSIVRGIVRDYPKRFADVGRNGDILGDGCHSLLQQIKTRVEYKNRNNTLAQRRRKKRPTTGVAEETGVMARGPVDRYGCVRWCPAELPAGETEATLDEMKRQLHNIYSEEGMGGAGRAEALMEKTYVIQRRYLNSLPAPAISDIKEEWPFLFSQRGLYSHFSLLTDISILIKLQEALKNRGSTLIWFSQELKRHPEIEDVLNNFEPEASDKAACILLLLLAYFKEPKSAIVLETDYPEDGSCTLEFIQRCFLGINPEMGSKSKNKQLSGINPHVSTLVRKLVDFEWMSM
;
A
#
# COMPACT_ATOMS: atom_id res chain seq x y z
N MET A 1 -22.09 18.48 -18.92
CA MET A 1 -22.26 18.26 -17.46
C MET A 1 -23.62 17.60 -17.22
N PRO A 2 -23.71 16.50 -16.44
CA PRO A 2 -24.99 15.81 -16.17
C PRO A 2 -26.04 16.75 -15.56
N ALA A 3 -27.34 16.50 -15.81
CA ALA A 3 -28.42 17.38 -15.35
C ALA A 3 -28.48 17.49 -13.81
N ALA A 4 -28.38 16.36 -13.09
CA ALA A 4 -28.38 16.34 -11.63
C ALA A 4 -27.20 17.09 -11.00
N ILE A 5 -26.04 17.13 -11.68
CA ILE A 5 -24.89 17.94 -11.24
C ILE A 5 -25.18 19.43 -11.35
N ARG A 6 -25.83 19.87 -12.44
CA ARG A 6 -26.25 21.26 -12.60
C ARG A 6 -27.21 21.66 -11.48
N THR A 7 -28.22 20.82 -11.21
CA THR A 7 -29.15 21.04 -10.11
C THR A 7 -28.45 21.11 -8.74
N ALA A 8 -27.48 20.23 -8.47
CA ALA A 8 -26.70 20.27 -7.21
C ALA A 8 -25.83 21.54 -7.10
N VAL A 9 -25.24 21.98 -8.23
CA VAL A 9 -24.49 23.23 -8.30
C VAL A 9 -25.41 24.44 -8.03
N ASP A 10 -26.57 24.49 -8.69
CA ASP A 10 -27.55 25.58 -8.57
C ASP A 10 -28.14 25.67 -7.16
N ASN A 11 -28.49 24.53 -6.57
CA ASN A 11 -29.04 24.44 -5.20
C ASN A 11 -28.00 24.59 -4.10
N GLN A 12 -26.75 24.74 -4.50
CA GLN A 12 -25.63 24.78 -3.59
C GLN A 12 -25.51 23.56 -2.64
N THR A 13 -25.70 22.35 -3.15
CA THR A 13 -25.61 21.11 -2.37
C THR A 13 -24.58 20.13 -2.94
N ARG A 14 -23.97 19.31 -2.08
CA ARG A 14 -23.05 18.26 -2.53
C ARG A 14 -23.83 17.26 -3.43
N PRO A 15 -23.30 16.92 -4.62
CA PRO A 15 -23.93 15.91 -5.47
C PRO A 15 -23.89 14.53 -4.82
N SER A 16 -24.91 13.72 -5.12
CA SER A 16 -24.97 12.32 -4.69
C SER A 16 -23.76 11.54 -5.24
N PRO A 17 -23.37 10.41 -4.62
CA PRO A 17 -22.27 9.58 -5.12
C PRO A 17 -22.51 9.12 -6.57
N GLY A 18 -23.75 8.77 -6.92
CA GLY A 18 -24.12 8.38 -8.29
C GLY A 18 -23.94 9.52 -9.29
N ASP A 19 -24.37 10.74 -8.95
CA ASP A 19 -24.22 11.90 -9.81
C ASP A 19 -22.76 12.30 -9.97
N ARG A 20 -22.00 12.29 -8.87
CA ARG A 20 -20.56 12.55 -8.87
C ARG A 20 -19.83 11.54 -9.76
N GLN A 21 -20.18 10.25 -9.69
CA GLN A 21 -19.62 9.22 -10.56
C GLN A 21 -19.97 9.46 -12.04
N ALA A 22 -21.21 9.84 -12.35
CA ALA A 22 -21.61 10.19 -13.71
C ALA A 22 -20.80 11.39 -14.26
N MET A 23 -20.54 12.39 -13.41
CA MET A 23 -19.66 13.50 -13.74
C MET A 23 -18.23 13.03 -13.99
N VAL A 24 -17.63 12.26 -13.06
CA VAL A 24 -16.27 11.71 -13.18
C VAL A 24 -16.13 10.91 -14.48
N LYS A 25 -17.14 10.09 -14.82
CA LYS A 25 -17.17 9.35 -16.09
C LYS A 25 -17.12 10.29 -17.28
N ALA A 26 -17.97 11.34 -17.32
CA ALA A 26 -17.99 12.31 -18.41
C ALA A 26 -16.66 13.09 -18.53
N VAL A 27 -16.09 13.52 -17.40
CA VAL A 27 -14.80 14.24 -17.37
C VAL A 27 -13.68 13.34 -17.89
N VAL A 28 -13.59 12.09 -17.42
CA VAL A 28 -12.57 11.15 -17.90
C VAL A 28 -12.77 10.79 -19.36
N ASP A 29 -14.00 10.59 -19.82
CA ASP A 29 -14.29 10.33 -21.24
C ASP A 29 -13.80 11.49 -22.13
N GLN A 30 -13.91 12.75 -21.66
CA GLN A 30 -13.34 13.92 -22.35
C GLN A 30 -11.81 13.98 -22.25
N MET A 31 -11.23 13.73 -21.08
CA MET A 31 -9.77 13.70 -20.90
C MET A 31 -9.11 12.70 -21.86
N LEU A 32 -9.70 11.51 -22.01
CA LEU A 32 -9.17 10.44 -22.84
C LEU A 32 -9.28 10.72 -24.35
N GLN A 33 -10.06 11.72 -24.77
CA GLN A 33 -10.05 12.19 -26.17
C GLN A 33 -8.76 12.95 -26.50
N HIS A 34 -8.11 13.56 -25.51
CA HIS A 34 -6.90 14.35 -25.69
C HIS A 34 -5.62 13.60 -25.31
N ASP A 35 -5.66 12.85 -24.21
CA ASP A 35 -4.54 12.05 -23.72
C ASP A 35 -5.06 10.69 -23.26
N GLN A 36 -4.63 9.62 -23.94
CA GLN A 36 -5.06 8.27 -23.58
C GLN A 36 -4.52 7.80 -22.22
N ASN A 37 -3.46 8.42 -21.67
CA ASN A 37 -2.93 8.05 -20.35
C ASN A 37 -2.46 9.29 -19.55
N PRO A 38 -3.40 10.12 -19.07
CA PRO A 38 -3.08 11.37 -18.41
C PRO A 38 -2.27 11.14 -17.13
N THR A 39 -1.23 11.96 -16.95
CA THR A 39 -0.41 11.93 -15.75
C THR A 39 -1.22 12.35 -14.52
N ARG A 40 -0.78 11.96 -13.31
CA ARG A 40 -1.41 12.43 -12.06
C ARG A 40 -1.42 13.96 -11.98
N ALA A 41 -0.39 14.63 -12.46
CA ALA A 41 -0.33 16.09 -12.50
C ALA A 41 -1.40 16.68 -13.44
N THR A 42 -1.59 16.09 -14.63
CA THR A 42 -2.64 16.48 -15.57
C THR A 42 -4.03 16.29 -14.96
N CYS A 43 -4.30 15.11 -14.40
CA CYS A 43 -5.57 14.86 -13.69
C CYS A 43 -5.79 15.88 -12.57
N HIS A 44 -4.75 16.17 -11.80
CA HIS A 44 -4.82 17.11 -10.69
C HIS A 44 -5.12 18.54 -11.13
N SER A 45 -4.54 18.99 -12.24
CA SER A 45 -4.83 20.32 -12.79
C SER A 45 -6.30 20.48 -13.17
N ILE A 46 -6.92 19.43 -13.72
CA ILE A 46 -8.34 19.43 -14.09
C ILE A 46 -9.21 19.44 -12.84
N VAL A 47 -8.90 18.58 -11.87
CA VAL A 47 -9.61 18.52 -10.58
C VAL A 47 -9.55 19.87 -9.87
N ARG A 48 -8.37 20.48 -9.81
CA ARG A 48 -8.17 21.80 -9.20
C ARG A 48 -9.00 22.88 -9.88
N GLY A 49 -9.18 22.82 -11.20
CA GLY A 49 -10.11 23.70 -11.92
C GLY A 49 -11.56 23.53 -11.45
N ILE A 50 -12.05 22.28 -11.39
CA ILE A 50 -13.41 21.96 -10.92
C ILE A 50 -13.62 22.43 -9.48
N VAL A 51 -12.66 22.16 -8.59
CA VAL A 51 -12.74 22.54 -7.17
C VAL A 51 -12.66 24.05 -7.00
N ARG A 52 -11.83 24.75 -7.78
CA ARG A 52 -11.76 26.22 -7.75
C ARG A 52 -13.09 26.86 -8.17
N ASP A 53 -13.72 26.33 -9.21
CA ASP A 53 -14.95 26.90 -9.76
C ASP A 53 -16.18 26.54 -8.88
N TYR A 54 -16.12 25.39 -8.17
CA TYR A 54 -17.22 24.88 -7.35
C TYR A 54 -16.75 24.33 -5.98
N PRO A 55 -16.11 25.15 -5.13
CA PRO A 55 -15.41 24.67 -3.93
C PRO A 55 -16.36 24.04 -2.91
N LYS A 56 -17.50 24.67 -2.65
CA LYS A 56 -18.49 24.16 -1.70
C LYS A 56 -19.16 22.83 -2.13
N ARG A 57 -18.96 22.42 -3.38
CA ARG A 57 -19.62 21.23 -3.99
C ARG A 57 -18.68 20.07 -4.22
N PHE A 58 -17.40 20.35 -4.46
CA PHE A 58 -16.43 19.33 -4.86
C PHE A 58 -15.14 19.34 -4.05
N ALA A 59 -14.89 20.36 -3.21
CA ALA A 59 -13.74 20.37 -2.33
C ALA A 59 -13.93 19.37 -1.18
N ASP A 60 -12.85 18.68 -0.82
CA ASP A 60 -12.76 17.95 0.44
C ASP A 60 -12.75 18.95 1.60
N VAL A 61 -13.75 18.86 2.46
CA VAL A 61 -13.88 19.67 3.68
C VAL A 61 -13.84 18.75 4.89
N GLY A 62 -13.15 19.19 5.94
CA GLY A 62 -13.12 18.52 7.23
C GLY A 62 -14.39 18.80 8.03
N ARG A 63 -14.52 18.11 9.17
CA ARG A 63 -15.69 18.22 10.06
C ARG A 63 -15.99 19.63 10.55
N ASN A 64 -14.98 20.49 10.61
CA ASN A 64 -15.11 21.87 11.06
C ASN A 64 -15.45 22.85 9.91
N GLY A 65 -15.62 22.34 8.68
CA GLY A 65 -15.90 23.13 7.49
C GLY A 65 -14.66 23.64 6.74
N ASP A 66 -13.46 23.38 7.25
CA ASP A 66 -12.19 23.79 6.61
C ASP A 66 -11.82 22.89 5.44
N ILE A 67 -11.29 23.47 4.36
CA ILE A 67 -10.83 22.71 3.19
C ILE A 67 -9.58 21.89 3.56
N LEU A 68 -9.60 20.58 3.29
CA LEU A 68 -8.49 19.68 3.55
C LEU A 68 -7.43 19.79 2.45
N GLY A 69 -6.24 20.31 2.78
CA GLY A 69 -5.16 20.50 1.82
C GLY A 69 -5.58 21.48 0.72
N ASP A 70 -5.56 21.06 -0.54
CA ASP A 70 -6.11 21.84 -1.66
C ASP A 70 -7.54 21.40 -2.08
N GLY A 71 -8.19 20.56 -1.26
CA GLY A 71 -9.56 20.10 -1.47
C GLY A 71 -9.74 19.11 -2.63
N CYS A 72 -8.66 18.68 -3.28
CA CYS A 72 -8.74 17.92 -4.53
C CYS A 72 -8.60 16.41 -4.37
N HIS A 73 -8.36 15.90 -3.16
CA HIS A 73 -7.89 14.52 -2.94
C HIS A 73 -8.90 13.46 -3.41
N SER A 74 -10.14 13.50 -2.91
CA SER A 74 -11.14 12.47 -3.20
C SER A 74 -11.54 12.47 -4.68
N LEU A 75 -11.70 13.67 -5.28
CA LEU A 75 -12.06 13.79 -6.69
C LEU A 75 -10.91 13.36 -7.61
N LEU A 76 -9.67 13.71 -7.28
CA LEU A 76 -8.49 13.23 -7.99
C LEU A 76 -8.38 11.72 -7.96
N GLN A 77 -8.65 11.11 -6.79
CA GLN A 77 -8.63 9.67 -6.64
C GLN A 77 -9.70 9.01 -7.53
N GLN A 78 -10.95 9.49 -7.53
CA GLN A 78 -12.00 8.96 -8.41
C GLN A 78 -11.66 9.08 -9.90
N ILE A 79 -11.12 10.23 -10.33
CA ILE A 79 -10.67 10.44 -11.72
C ILE A 79 -9.55 9.46 -12.09
N LYS A 80 -8.53 9.30 -11.24
CA LYS A 80 -7.41 8.38 -11.50
C LYS A 80 -7.87 6.93 -11.61
N THR A 81 -8.68 6.46 -10.66
CA THR A 81 -9.27 5.12 -10.68
C THR A 81 -10.09 4.89 -11.95
N ARG A 82 -10.83 5.90 -12.41
CA ARG A 82 -11.65 5.79 -13.63
C ARG A 82 -10.81 5.74 -14.90
N VAL A 83 -9.74 6.54 -14.99
CA VAL A 83 -8.75 6.48 -16.09
C VAL A 83 -8.13 5.09 -16.17
N GLU A 84 -7.70 4.53 -15.04
CA GLU A 84 -7.15 3.16 -14.98
C GLU A 84 -8.16 2.12 -15.43
N TYR A 85 -9.41 2.20 -14.96
CA TYR A 85 -10.45 1.26 -15.38
C TYR A 85 -10.66 1.28 -16.90
N LYS A 86 -10.60 2.45 -17.54
CA LYS A 86 -10.69 2.56 -19.01
C LYS A 86 -9.47 1.97 -19.71
N ASN A 87 -8.30 2.14 -19.12
CA ASN A 87 -7.02 1.73 -19.69
C ASN A 87 -6.62 0.28 -19.35
N ARG A 88 -7.42 -0.46 -18.57
CA ARG A 88 -7.10 -1.81 -18.07
C ARG A 88 -6.75 -2.84 -19.17
N ASN A 89 -7.23 -2.63 -20.40
CA ASN A 89 -6.99 -3.50 -21.55
C ASN A 89 -6.01 -2.91 -22.58
N ASN A 90 -5.44 -1.72 -22.33
CA ASN A 90 -4.57 -1.02 -23.28
C ASN A 90 -3.09 -1.15 -22.87
N THR A 91 -2.43 -2.21 -23.35
CA THR A 91 -1.02 -2.55 -23.04
C THR A 91 -0.02 -1.48 -23.52
N LEU A 92 -0.40 -0.64 -24.50
CA LEU A 92 0.46 0.43 -25.03
C LEU A 92 0.41 1.68 -24.15
N ALA A 93 -0.74 2.00 -23.58
CA ALA A 93 -0.92 3.13 -22.67
C ALA A 93 -0.15 2.96 -21.34
N GLN A 94 0.11 1.73 -20.90
CA GLN A 94 0.82 1.41 -19.66
C GLN A 94 2.33 1.69 -19.68
N ARG A 95 2.92 1.99 -20.84
CA ARG A 95 4.35 2.32 -20.95
C ARG A 95 4.62 3.74 -20.46
N ARG A 96 4.75 3.92 -19.14
CA ARG A 96 5.30 5.17 -18.57
C ARG A 96 6.73 5.39 -19.07
N ARG A 97 7.04 6.60 -19.53
CA ARG A 97 8.41 7.08 -19.73
C ARG A 97 9.19 6.96 -18.42
N LYS A 98 10.45 6.48 -18.50
CA LYS A 98 11.38 6.42 -17.36
C LYS A 98 11.44 7.78 -16.67
N LYS A 99 11.20 7.78 -15.35
CA LYS A 99 11.43 8.95 -14.49
C LYS A 99 12.92 9.30 -14.60
N ARG A 100 13.25 10.53 -14.99
CA ARG A 100 14.64 11.00 -14.98
C ARG A 100 15.14 10.95 -13.52
N PRO A 101 16.37 10.49 -13.26
CA PRO A 101 16.91 10.48 -11.92
C PRO A 101 17.04 11.93 -11.43
N THR A 102 16.42 12.22 -10.29
CA THR A 102 16.67 13.46 -9.56
C THR A 102 18.06 13.34 -8.97
N THR A 103 19.01 14.11 -9.49
CA THR A 103 20.32 14.32 -8.87
C THR A 103 20.11 14.96 -7.51
N GLY A 104 20.30 14.19 -6.43
CA GLY A 104 20.23 14.62 -5.05
C GLY A 104 21.48 14.16 -4.32
N VAL A 105 22.14 15.13 -3.70
CA VAL A 105 23.40 15.09 -2.95
C VAL A 105 23.48 13.89 -2.00
N ALA A 106 24.63 13.22 -1.99
CA ALA A 106 24.92 12.14 -1.05
C ALA A 106 25.05 12.74 0.37
N GLU A 107 24.13 12.41 1.27
CA GLU A 107 24.32 12.64 2.70
C GLU A 107 25.24 11.55 3.27
N GLU A 108 26.29 11.98 3.96
CA GLU A 108 27.24 11.17 4.74
C GLU A 108 26.58 10.54 5.97
N THR A 109 25.58 9.68 5.75
CA THR A 109 25.13 8.73 6.76
C THR A 109 25.56 7.35 6.28
N GLY A 110 26.13 6.52 7.15
CA GLY A 110 26.64 5.18 6.82
C GLY A 110 25.60 4.16 6.33
N VAL A 111 24.48 4.64 5.79
CA VAL A 111 23.39 3.87 5.20
C VAL A 111 23.77 3.56 3.75
N MET A 112 23.66 2.29 3.34
CA MET A 112 23.93 1.87 1.96
C MET A 112 23.18 2.74 0.94
N ALA A 113 23.84 3.13 -0.15
CA ALA A 113 23.23 3.98 -1.17
C ALA A 113 21.94 3.36 -1.73
N ARG A 114 20.94 4.21 -2.02
CA ARG A 114 19.67 3.76 -2.61
C ARG A 114 19.89 3.39 -4.09
N GLY A 115 19.65 2.13 -4.42
CA GLY A 115 19.71 1.64 -5.80
C GLY A 115 18.45 1.97 -6.63
N PRO A 116 18.50 1.68 -7.94
CA PRO A 116 17.32 1.82 -8.81
C PRO A 116 16.21 0.88 -8.34
N VAL A 117 14.98 1.40 -8.30
CA VAL A 117 13.80 0.62 -7.92
C VAL A 117 13.52 -0.43 -9.00
N ASP A 118 13.50 -1.71 -8.61
CA ASP A 118 13.15 -2.82 -9.50
C ASP A 118 11.62 -2.95 -9.71
N ARG A 119 11.20 -3.97 -10.46
CA ARG A 119 9.77 -4.22 -10.77
C ARG A 119 8.93 -4.62 -9.55
N TYR A 120 9.56 -4.96 -8.44
CA TYR A 120 8.93 -5.37 -7.19
C TYR A 120 9.01 -4.30 -6.10
N GLY A 121 9.57 -3.12 -6.42
CA GLY A 121 9.76 -2.03 -5.47
C GLY A 121 11.05 -2.15 -4.66
N CYS A 122 11.93 -3.11 -4.96
CA CYS A 122 13.18 -3.29 -4.25
C CYS A 122 14.21 -2.27 -4.74
N VAL A 123 14.82 -1.54 -3.82
CA VAL A 123 15.94 -0.62 -4.08
C VAL A 123 17.30 -1.27 -3.83
N ARG A 124 17.35 -2.37 -3.06
CA ARG A 124 18.59 -3.07 -2.70
C ARG A 124 18.46 -4.59 -2.88
N TRP A 125 17.95 -5.04 -4.03
CA TRP A 125 17.71 -6.48 -4.29
C TRP A 125 18.97 -7.36 -4.16
N CYS A 126 20.11 -6.89 -4.68
CA CYS A 126 21.40 -7.60 -4.64
C CYS A 126 22.55 -6.57 -4.61
N PRO A 127 22.86 -5.98 -3.43
CA PRO A 127 23.95 -5.02 -3.33
C PRO A 127 25.30 -5.71 -3.59
N ALA A 128 26.17 -5.07 -4.37
CA ALA A 128 27.52 -5.58 -4.65
C ALA A 128 28.56 -5.02 -3.66
N GLU A 129 28.35 -3.79 -3.19
CA GLU A 129 29.24 -3.07 -2.30
C GLU A 129 29.08 -3.54 -0.86
N LEU A 130 30.21 -3.68 -0.16
CA LEU A 130 30.24 -3.93 1.27
C LEU A 130 29.96 -2.63 2.04
N PRO A 131 29.41 -2.71 3.26
CA PRO A 131 29.29 -1.54 4.13
C PRO A 131 30.66 -0.86 4.36
N ALA A 132 30.65 0.46 4.57
CA ALA A 132 31.88 1.22 4.75
C ALA A 132 32.73 0.67 5.91
N GLY A 133 33.99 0.38 5.65
CA GLY A 133 34.94 -0.16 6.63
C GLY A 133 34.83 -1.67 6.88
N GLU A 134 33.92 -2.36 6.21
CA GLU A 134 33.74 -3.81 6.36
C GLU A 134 34.43 -4.60 5.25
N THR A 135 34.80 -5.84 5.56
CA THR A 135 35.40 -6.82 4.63
C THR A 135 34.60 -8.13 4.70
N GLU A 136 34.78 -9.03 3.73
CA GLU A 136 34.12 -10.35 3.78
C GLU A 136 34.41 -11.09 5.11
N ALA A 137 35.65 -11.01 5.60
CA ALA A 137 36.05 -11.64 6.85
C ALA A 137 35.35 -11.03 8.09
N THR A 138 35.14 -9.71 8.11
CA THR A 138 34.41 -9.07 9.22
C THR A 138 32.93 -9.42 9.19
N LEU A 139 32.33 -9.52 7.99
CA LEU A 139 30.95 -9.95 7.85
C LEU A 139 30.73 -11.42 8.25
N ASP A 140 31.67 -12.31 7.94
CA ASP A 140 31.64 -13.71 8.39
C ASP A 140 31.76 -13.82 9.92
N GLU A 141 32.58 -12.97 10.54
CA GLU A 141 32.66 -12.87 12.00
C GLU A 141 31.35 -12.37 12.61
N MET A 142 30.73 -11.34 12.03
CA MET A 142 29.41 -10.87 12.47
C MET A 142 28.34 -11.96 12.32
N LYS A 143 28.40 -12.78 11.26
CA LYS A 143 27.52 -13.94 11.11
C LYS A 143 27.73 -14.96 12.23
N ARG A 144 28.98 -15.29 12.60
CA ARG A 144 29.26 -16.15 13.76
C ARG A 144 28.70 -15.58 15.05
N GLN A 145 28.85 -14.27 15.27
CA GLN A 145 28.28 -13.60 16.44
C GLN A 145 26.75 -13.69 16.47
N LEU A 146 26.08 -13.55 15.32
CA LEU A 146 24.63 -13.76 15.21
C LEU A 146 24.23 -15.17 15.62
N HIS A 147 24.96 -16.21 15.19
CA HIS A 147 24.70 -17.58 15.63
C HIS A 147 24.90 -17.77 17.14
N ASN A 148 25.95 -17.16 17.71
CA ASN A 148 26.19 -17.23 19.16
C ASN A 148 25.03 -16.58 19.94
N ILE A 149 24.59 -15.39 19.54
CA ILE A 149 23.43 -14.71 20.16
C ILE A 149 22.19 -15.61 20.08
N TYR A 150 21.94 -16.23 18.93
CA TYR A 150 20.79 -17.13 18.78
C TYR A 150 20.91 -18.39 19.62
N SER A 151 22.11 -18.96 19.76
CA SER A 151 22.32 -20.15 20.60
C SER A 151 22.13 -19.85 22.09
N GLU A 152 22.47 -18.64 22.53
CA GLU A 152 22.34 -18.21 23.94
C GLU A 152 20.92 -17.79 24.31
N GLU A 153 20.24 -17.04 23.42
CA GLU A 153 18.99 -16.34 23.74
C GLU A 153 17.81 -16.71 22.83
N GLY A 154 18.04 -17.53 21.79
CA GLY A 154 17.06 -17.79 20.75
C GLY A 154 16.59 -16.48 20.09
N MET A 155 15.28 -16.37 19.85
CA MET A 155 14.67 -15.16 19.30
C MET A 155 14.69 -13.96 20.26
N GLY A 156 14.93 -14.18 21.57
CA GLY A 156 15.06 -13.11 22.56
C GLY A 156 16.22 -12.15 22.26
N GLY A 157 17.27 -12.65 21.60
CA GLY A 157 18.45 -11.88 21.21
C GLY A 157 18.27 -10.96 20.00
N ALA A 158 17.08 -10.89 19.40
CA ALA A 158 16.84 -10.11 18.19
C ALA A 158 17.18 -8.61 18.32
N GLY A 159 17.06 -8.04 19.53
CA GLY A 159 17.47 -6.66 19.81
C GLY A 159 18.98 -6.46 19.73
N ARG A 160 19.79 -7.40 20.23
CA ARG A 160 21.26 -7.36 20.12
C ARG A 160 21.73 -7.65 18.70
N ALA A 161 21.00 -8.51 17.99
CA ALA A 161 21.31 -8.92 16.63
C ALA A 161 21.04 -7.83 15.57
N GLU A 162 20.20 -6.83 15.85
CA GLU A 162 19.68 -5.88 14.85
C GLU A 162 20.77 -5.15 14.06
N ALA A 163 21.76 -4.57 14.74
CA ALA A 163 22.86 -3.86 14.09
C ALA A 163 23.74 -4.79 13.24
N LEU A 164 23.97 -6.02 13.71
CA LEU A 164 24.74 -7.03 12.98
C LEU A 164 23.96 -7.51 11.75
N MET A 165 22.64 -7.68 11.86
CA MET A 165 21.75 -8.01 10.76
C MET A 165 21.75 -6.94 9.66
N GLU A 166 21.77 -5.66 10.04
CA GLU A 166 21.87 -4.56 9.05
C GLU A 166 23.21 -4.57 8.33
N LYS A 167 24.34 -4.71 9.05
CA LYS A 167 25.67 -4.76 8.45
C LYS A 167 25.87 -5.98 7.54
N THR A 168 25.32 -7.13 7.93
CA THR A 168 25.43 -8.38 7.15
C THR A 168 24.38 -8.50 6.05
N TYR A 169 23.57 -7.47 5.79
CA TYR A 169 22.51 -7.49 4.77
C TYR A 169 23.01 -7.96 3.40
N VAL A 170 24.21 -7.53 2.98
CA VAL A 170 24.79 -7.92 1.69
C VAL A 170 24.98 -9.44 1.57
N ILE A 171 25.53 -10.08 2.59
CA ILE A 171 25.75 -11.54 2.59
C ILE A 171 24.45 -12.32 2.82
N GLN A 172 23.47 -11.76 3.54
CA GLN A 172 22.11 -12.30 3.58
C GLN A 172 21.48 -12.34 2.19
N ARG A 173 21.52 -11.23 1.44
CA ARG A 173 20.94 -11.15 0.09
C ARG A 173 21.67 -12.06 -0.90
N ARG A 174 23.00 -12.20 -0.81
CA ARG A 174 23.75 -13.16 -1.63
C ARG A 174 23.31 -14.60 -1.37
N TYR A 175 23.15 -14.98 -0.10
CA TYR A 175 22.67 -16.30 0.28
C TYR A 175 21.22 -16.53 -0.19
N LEU A 176 20.30 -15.61 0.09
CA LEU A 176 18.90 -15.70 -0.32
C LEU A 176 18.70 -15.75 -1.85
N ASN A 177 19.59 -15.10 -2.59
CA ASN A 177 19.57 -15.09 -4.06
C ASN A 177 20.40 -16.21 -4.69
N SER A 178 20.91 -17.17 -3.91
CA SER A 178 21.70 -18.27 -4.46
C SER A 178 20.90 -19.08 -5.48
N LEU A 179 21.61 -19.73 -6.39
CA LEU A 179 21.05 -20.65 -7.37
C LEU A 179 21.72 -22.02 -7.19
N PRO A 180 20.99 -23.06 -6.75
CA PRO A 180 19.55 -23.08 -6.45
C PRO A 180 19.18 -22.22 -5.21
N ALA A 181 17.91 -21.82 -5.14
CA ALA A 181 17.40 -21.08 -3.99
C ALA A 181 17.47 -21.97 -2.73
N PRO A 182 17.89 -21.43 -1.57
CA PRO A 182 18.03 -22.22 -0.35
C PRO A 182 16.64 -22.60 0.20
N ALA A 183 16.55 -23.74 0.89
CA ALA A 183 15.29 -24.12 1.53
C ALA A 183 15.00 -23.20 2.72
N ILE A 184 13.71 -23.04 3.07
CA ILE A 184 13.30 -22.22 4.21
C ILE A 184 13.94 -22.72 5.53
N SER A 185 14.12 -24.04 5.67
CA SER A 185 14.86 -24.65 6.79
C SER A 185 16.29 -24.12 6.86
N ASP A 186 16.99 -24.11 5.73
CA ASP A 186 18.39 -23.72 5.66
C ASP A 186 18.55 -22.22 5.92
N ILE A 187 17.62 -21.40 5.39
CA ILE A 187 17.58 -19.95 5.70
C ILE A 187 17.37 -19.73 7.21
N LYS A 188 16.52 -20.53 7.84
CA LYS A 188 16.25 -20.42 9.29
C LYS A 188 17.46 -20.84 10.13
N GLU A 189 18.23 -21.82 9.67
CA GLU A 189 19.46 -22.24 10.33
C GLU A 189 20.57 -21.20 10.16
N GLU A 190 20.80 -20.72 8.93
CA GLU A 190 21.89 -19.80 8.57
C GLU A 190 21.64 -18.35 8.97
N TRP A 191 20.37 -17.93 9.00
CA TRP A 191 19.95 -16.55 9.27
C TRP A 191 18.68 -16.52 10.16
N PRO A 192 18.73 -17.07 11.38
CA PRO A 192 17.54 -17.27 12.22
C PRO A 192 16.79 -15.96 12.50
N PHE A 193 17.51 -14.85 12.68
CA PHE A 193 16.89 -13.55 12.97
C PHE A 193 16.10 -12.95 11.80
N LEU A 194 16.20 -13.46 10.56
CA LEU A 194 15.25 -13.11 9.50
C LEU A 194 13.80 -13.52 9.84
N PHE A 195 13.63 -14.50 10.73
CA PHE A 195 12.34 -14.96 11.23
C PHE A 195 11.90 -14.28 12.53
N SER A 196 12.68 -13.31 13.02
CA SER A 196 12.25 -12.41 14.10
C SER A 196 11.49 -11.22 13.50
N GLN A 197 10.53 -10.67 14.24
CA GLN A 197 9.78 -9.50 13.80
C GLN A 197 10.71 -8.30 13.48
N ARG A 198 11.70 -8.05 14.35
CA ARG A 198 12.71 -6.98 14.15
C ARG A 198 13.53 -7.21 12.88
N GLY A 199 14.10 -8.40 12.73
CA GLY A 199 14.94 -8.72 11.58
C GLY A 199 14.15 -8.71 10.26
N LEU A 200 12.92 -9.23 10.25
CA LEU A 200 12.06 -9.19 9.08
C LEU A 200 11.74 -7.74 8.66
N TYR A 201 11.37 -6.88 9.61
CA TYR A 201 11.05 -5.48 9.31
C TYR A 201 12.27 -4.68 8.87
N SER A 202 13.41 -4.86 9.53
CA SER A 202 14.67 -4.22 9.15
C SER A 202 15.10 -4.67 7.73
N HIS A 203 15.09 -5.98 7.46
CA HIS A 203 15.44 -6.52 6.15
C HIS A 203 14.49 -6.02 5.05
N PHE A 204 13.18 -5.98 5.31
CA PHE A 204 12.19 -5.42 4.38
C PHE A 204 12.42 -3.92 4.12
N SER A 205 12.70 -3.16 5.18
CA SER A 205 13.00 -1.73 5.09
C SER A 205 14.24 -1.49 4.23
N LEU A 206 15.33 -2.23 4.46
CA LEU A 206 16.54 -2.15 3.65
C LEU A 206 16.30 -2.54 2.18
N LEU A 207 15.46 -3.56 1.95
CA LEU A 207 15.14 -4.04 0.62
C LEU A 207 14.33 -3.03 -0.20
N THR A 208 13.36 -2.36 0.43
CA THR A 208 12.31 -1.58 -0.26
C THR A 208 12.33 -0.08 0.01
N ASP A 209 13.10 0.38 1.00
CA ASP A 209 13.07 1.76 1.54
C ASP A 209 11.70 2.13 2.13
N ILE A 210 10.97 1.13 2.64
CA ILE A 210 9.64 1.28 3.24
C ILE A 210 9.65 0.72 4.66
N SER A 211 9.40 1.60 5.64
CA SER A 211 9.08 1.17 6.99
C SER A 211 7.63 0.71 7.08
N ILE A 212 7.43 -0.62 7.16
CA ILE A 212 6.10 -1.23 7.26
C ILE A 212 5.36 -0.78 8.53
N LEU A 213 6.08 -0.62 9.64
CA LEU A 213 5.52 -0.18 10.91
C LEU A 213 4.97 1.24 10.82
N ILE A 214 5.74 2.17 10.24
CA ILE A 214 5.30 3.54 10.03
C ILE A 214 4.09 3.55 9.09
N LYS A 215 4.14 2.81 7.98
CA LYS A 215 3.02 2.73 7.02
C LYS A 215 1.74 2.19 7.66
N LEU A 216 1.85 1.16 8.50
CA LEU A 216 0.71 0.60 9.19
C LEU A 216 0.13 1.59 10.20
N GLN A 217 0.96 2.25 11.01
CA GLN A 217 0.51 3.28 11.95
C GLN A 217 -0.19 4.45 11.24
N GLU A 218 0.39 4.97 10.16
CA GLU A 218 -0.21 6.02 9.34
C GLU A 218 -1.56 5.58 8.77
N ALA A 219 -1.66 4.36 8.23
CA ALA A 219 -2.90 3.84 7.66
C ALA A 219 -3.99 3.65 8.72
N LEU A 220 -3.64 3.11 9.89
CA LEU A 220 -4.57 2.94 11.02
C LEU A 220 -5.10 4.27 11.54
N LYS A 221 -4.25 5.31 11.59
CA LYS A 221 -4.63 6.65 11.99
C LYS A 221 -5.53 7.32 10.96
N ASN A 222 -5.16 7.27 9.68
CA ASN A 222 -5.80 8.05 8.64
C ASN A 222 -7.05 7.39 8.05
N ARG A 223 -7.06 6.04 7.96
CA ARG A 223 -8.09 5.28 7.23
C ARG A 223 -8.79 4.22 8.08
N GLY A 224 -8.16 3.81 9.18
CA GLY A 224 -8.70 2.76 10.04
C GLY A 224 -10.07 3.11 10.62
N SER A 225 -10.28 4.36 11.03
CA SER A 225 -11.57 4.81 11.56
C SER A 225 -12.65 4.86 10.48
N THR A 226 -12.32 5.30 9.26
CA THR A 226 -13.23 5.26 8.11
C THR A 226 -13.73 3.85 7.84
N LEU A 227 -12.83 2.86 7.85
CA LEU A 227 -13.20 1.45 7.63
C LEU A 227 -14.16 0.94 8.70
N ILE A 228 -13.90 1.25 9.97
CA ILE A 228 -14.79 0.84 11.08
C ILE A 228 -16.17 1.50 10.93
N TRP A 229 -16.24 2.81 10.66
CA TRP A 229 -17.51 3.50 10.47
C TRP A 229 -18.27 2.99 9.24
N PHE A 230 -17.56 2.76 8.13
CA PHE A 230 -18.16 2.16 6.95
C PHE A 230 -18.76 0.78 7.25
N SER A 231 -18.05 -0.04 8.05
CA SER A 231 -18.56 -1.35 8.47
C SER A 231 -19.79 -1.25 9.38
N GLN A 232 -19.98 -0.16 10.12
CA GLN A 232 -21.18 0.05 10.94
C GLN A 232 -22.45 0.21 10.07
N GLU A 233 -22.34 0.77 8.87
CA GLU A 233 -23.43 0.82 7.88
C GLU A 233 -23.75 -0.56 7.28
N LEU A 234 -22.88 -1.54 7.51
CA LEU A 234 -22.98 -2.91 7.00
C LEU A 234 -23.43 -3.93 8.07
N LYS A 235 -23.88 -3.48 9.25
CA LYS A 235 -24.31 -4.35 10.37
C LYS A 235 -25.36 -5.40 10.02
N ARG A 236 -26.11 -5.23 8.95
CA ARG A 236 -27.02 -6.28 8.42
C ARG A 236 -26.30 -7.58 8.02
N HIS A 237 -24.96 -7.57 7.92
CA HIS A 237 -24.15 -8.74 7.64
C HIS A 237 -23.67 -9.35 8.97
N PRO A 238 -24.11 -10.58 9.33
CA PRO A 238 -23.86 -11.17 10.65
C PRO A 238 -22.38 -11.27 11.03
N GLU A 239 -21.50 -11.60 10.08
CA GLU A 239 -20.05 -11.70 10.33
C GLU A 239 -19.41 -10.34 10.63
N ILE A 240 -19.89 -9.26 10.01
CA ILE A 240 -19.42 -7.90 10.29
C ILE A 240 -19.96 -7.45 11.65
N GLU A 241 -21.23 -7.74 11.94
CA GLU A 241 -21.85 -7.43 13.23
C GLU A 241 -21.14 -8.14 14.39
N ASP A 242 -20.81 -9.42 14.23
CA ASP A 242 -20.02 -10.19 15.22
C ASP A 242 -18.67 -9.52 15.52
N VAL A 243 -17.92 -9.13 14.47
CA VAL A 243 -16.62 -8.46 14.66
C VAL A 243 -16.78 -7.10 15.36
N LEU A 244 -17.82 -6.33 15.01
CA LEU A 244 -18.07 -5.03 15.63
C LEU A 244 -18.52 -5.14 17.09
N ASN A 245 -19.34 -6.13 17.43
CA ASN A 245 -19.82 -6.33 18.81
C ASN A 245 -18.71 -6.76 19.77
N ASN A 246 -17.70 -7.46 19.25
CA ASN A 246 -16.52 -7.86 20.02
C ASN A 246 -15.39 -6.82 20.00
N PHE A 247 -15.58 -5.69 19.30
CA PHE A 247 -14.56 -4.63 19.21
C PHE A 247 -14.81 -3.53 20.24
N GLU A 248 -13.88 -3.42 21.18
CA GLU A 248 -13.83 -2.32 22.16
C GLU A 248 -12.75 -1.30 21.74
N PRO A 249 -13.10 -0.04 21.40
CA PRO A 249 -12.16 0.93 20.82
C PRO A 249 -10.88 1.19 21.64
N GLU A 250 -10.97 1.13 22.96
CA GLU A 250 -9.87 1.44 23.89
C GLU A 250 -9.08 0.19 24.34
N ALA A 251 -9.67 -1.00 24.21
CA ALA A 251 -9.08 -2.25 24.70
C ALA A 251 -8.65 -3.20 23.58
N SER A 252 -9.28 -3.12 22.41
CA SER A 252 -9.03 -4.02 21.28
C SER A 252 -7.95 -3.51 20.35
N ASP A 253 -7.19 -4.43 19.76
CA ASP A 253 -6.24 -4.10 18.69
C ASP A 253 -7.01 -3.64 17.42
N LYS A 254 -6.86 -2.36 17.09
CA LYS A 254 -7.51 -1.74 15.93
C LYS A 254 -7.09 -2.39 14.60
N ALA A 255 -5.84 -2.85 14.47
CA ALA A 255 -5.37 -3.51 13.26
C ALA A 255 -6.00 -4.89 13.09
N ALA A 256 -6.09 -5.66 14.19
CA ALA A 256 -6.79 -6.95 14.19
C ALA A 256 -8.28 -6.78 13.85
N CYS A 257 -8.95 -5.78 14.41
CA CYS A 257 -10.34 -5.46 14.07
C CYS A 257 -10.50 -5.17 12.56
N ILE A 258 -9.66 -4.29 12.00
CA ILE A 258 -9.72 -3.96 10.57
C ILE A 258 -9.46 -5.20 9.70
N LEU A 259 -8.50 -6.04 10.07
CA LEU A 259 -8.24 -7.29 9.36
C LEU A 259 -9.46 -8.21 9.34
N LEU A 260 -10.11 -8.41 10.49
CA LEU A 260 -11.31 -9.24 10.61
C LEU A 260 -12.50 -8.65 9.85
N LEU A 261 -12.67 -7.32 9.87
CA LEU A 261 -13.72 -6.64 9.09
C LEU A 261 -13.50 -6.80 7.58
N LEU A 262 -12.26 -6.75 7.11
CA LEU A 262 -11.95 -6.96 5.69
C LEU A 262 -12.24 -8.40 5.26
N LEU A 263 -11.84 -9.39 6.08
CA LEU A 263 -12.14 -10.80 5.83
C LEU A 263 -13.66 -11.03 5.76
N ALA A 264 -14.42 -10.52 6.74
CA ALA A 264 -15.89 -10.60 6.73
C ALA A 264 -16.51 -9.89 5.52
N TYR A 265 -15.99 -8.73 5.12
CA TYR A 265 -16.48 -7.99 3.95
C TYR A 265 -16.28 -8.78 2.65
N PHE A 266 -15.10 -9.40 2.48
CA PHE A 266 -14.77 -10.20 1.30
C PHE A 266 -15.29 -11.65 1.38
N LYS A 267 -15.86 -12.05 2.51
CA LYS A 267 -16.29 -13.43 2.81
C LYS A 267 -15.12 -14.42 2.75
N GLU A 268 -13.97 -13.97 3.23
CA GLU A 268 -12.73 -14.74 3.31
C GLU A 268 -12.62 -15.39 4.70
N PRO A 269 -12.18 -16.65 4.82
CA PRO A 269 -12.15 -17.35 6.10
C PRO A 269 -11.08 -16.76 7.03
N LYS A 270 -11.32 -16.81 8.34
CA LYS A 270 -10.34 -16.37 9.35
C LYS A 270 -9.00 -17.14 9.27
N SER A 271 -9.02 -18.37 8.75
CA SER A 271 -7.81 -19.16 8.49
C SER A 271 -6.90 -18.57 7.41
N ALA A 272 -7.42 -17.69 6.54
CA ALA A 272 -6.62 -17.03 5.51
C ALA A 272 -5.57 -16.05 6.08
N ILE A 273 -5.64 -15.73 7.38
CA ILE A 273 -4.59 -14.98 8.10
C ILE A 273 -3.32 -15.83 8.23
N VAL A 274 -3.44 -17.15 8.23
CA VAL A 274 -2.30 -18.07 8.28
C VAL A 274 -1.65 -18.06 6.90
N LEU A 275 -0.50 -17.39 6.83
CA LEU A 275 0.30 -17.35 5.61
C LEU A 275 1.08 -18.66 5.50
N GLU A 276 0.67 -19.51 4.56
CA GLU A 276 1.48 -20.63 4.10
C GLU A 276 2.63 -20.11 3.21
N THR A 277 3.50 -21.01 2.74
CA THR A 277 4.62 -20.62 1.85
C THR A 277 4.16 -20.01 0.53
N ASP A 278 2.92 -20.29 0.13
CA ASP A 278 2.27 -19.72 -1.04
C ASP A 278 1.31 -18.58 -0.67
N TYR A 279 1.09 -17.66 -1.61
CA TYR A 279 0.13 -16.57 -1.42
C TYR A 279 -1.28 -17.15 -1.21
N PRO A 280 -1.97 -16.89 -0.10
CA PRO A 280 -3.23 -17.54 0.21
C PRO A 280 -4.31 -17.04 -0.74
N GLU A 281 -4.84 -17.93 -1.57
CA GLU A 281 -5.91 -17.58 -2.53
C GLU A 281 -7.18 -17.15 -1.79
N ASP A 282 -7.47 -17.81 -0.66
CA ASP A 282 -8.64 -17.57 0.19
C ASP A 282 -8.61 -16.24 0.94
N GLY A 283 -7.46 -15.55 1.00
CA GLY A 283 -7.30 -14.22 1.61
C GLY A 283 -6.89 -13.14 0.61
N SER A 284 -6.98 -13.44 -0.68
CA SER A 284 -6.34 -12.66 -1.74
C SER A 284 -6.87 -11.22 -1.83
N CYS A 285 -8.16 -10.99 -1.61
CA CYS A 285 -8.76 -9.64 -1.64
C CYS A 285 -8.34 -8.83 -0.42
N THR A 286 -8.36 -9.41 0.78
CA THR A 286 -7.92 -8.73 2.01
C THR A 286 -6.46 -8.33 1.92
N LEU A 287 -5.57 -9.25 1.54
CA LEU A 287 -4.14 -8.98 1.41
C LEU A 287 -3.85 -7.94 0.33
N GLU A 288 -4.53 -8.02 -0.82
CA GLU A 288 -4.37 -7.04 -1.89
C GLU A 288 -4.85 -5.64 -1.44
N PHE A 289 -6.01 -5.56 -0.76
CA PHE A 289 -6.51 -4.31 -0.21
C PHE A 289 -5.52 -3.73 0.82
N ILE A 290 -5.02 -4.55 1.76
CA ILE A 290 -4.06 -4.10 2.76
C ILE A 290 -2.79 -3.57 2.10
N GLN A 291 -2.18 -4.35 1.22
CA GLN A 291 -0.92 -3.98 0.58
C GLN A 291 -1.07 -2.72 -0.29
N ARG A 292 -1.99 -2.74 -1.26
CA ARG A 292 -2.06 -1.72 -2.31
C ARG A 292 -2.91 -0.51 -1.94
N CYS A 293 -3.99 -0.74 -1.20
CA CYS A 293 -4.93 0.32 -0.86
C CYS A 293 -4.61 0.87 0.52
N PHE A 294 -4.59 0.05 1.57
CA PHE A 294 -4.44 0.50 2.95
C PHE A 294 -3.05 1.06 3.24
N LEU A 295 -1.99 0.30 2.91
CA LEU A 295 -0.59 0.67 3.16
C LEU A 295 0.04 1.43 1.98
N GLY A 296 -0.49 1.27 0.77
CA GLY A 296 0.04 1.91 -0.43
C GLY A 296 1.40 1.36 -0.89
N ILE A 297 1.70 0.10 -0.55
CA ILE A 297 2.92 -0.62 -0.93
C ILE A 297 2.69 -1.29 -2.28
N ASN A 298 3.69 -1.23 -3.16
CA ASN A 298 3.65 -1.81 -4.51
C ASN A 298 2.39 -1.41 -5.33
N PRO A 299 2.15 -0.09 -5.52
CA PRO A 299 0.94 0.40 -6.16
C PRO A 299 0.87 0.06 -7.64
N GLU A 300 -0.33 -0.32 -8.07
CA GLU A 300 -0.90 -0.43 -9.43
C GLU A 300 -0.18 -1.25 -10.51
N MET A 301 1.16 -1.39 -10.50
CA MET A 301 1.92 -2.09 -11.55
C MET A 301 2.82 -3.19 -10.98
N GLY A 302 2.23 -4.12 -10.22
CA GLY A 302 2.91 -5.35 -9.81
C GLY A 302 2.83 -6.41 -10.91
N SER A 303 3.97 -6.91 -11.40
CA SER A 303 4.06 -7.76 -12.60
C SER A 303 4.00 -9.27 -12.36
N LYS A 304 3.49 -9.74 -11.22
CA LYS A 304 3.62 -11.15 -10.79
C LYS A 304 2.37 -12.03 -10.96
N SER A 305 1.30 -11.55 -11.57
CA SER A 305 0.23 -12.45 -12.04
C SER A 305 0.66 -13.12 -13.34
N LYS A 306 0.65 -14.46 -13.36
CA LYS A 306 0.91 -15.29 -14.56
C LYS A 306 -0.07 -15.00 -15.71
N ASN A 307 -1.19 -14.32 -15.42
CA ASN A 307 -2.14 -13.83 -16.41
C ASN A 307 -1.90 -12.35 -16.73
N LYS A 308 -1.16 -12.10 -17.82
CA LYS A 308 -0.94 -10.76 -18.41
C LYS A 308 -2.23 -10.01 -18.80
N GLN A 309 -3.41 -10.60 -18.67
CA GLN A 309 -4.71 -9.92 -18.89
C GLN A 309 -5.30 -9.23 -17.63
N LEU A 310 -4.76 -9.47 -16.43
CA LEU A 310 -5.30 -8.93 -15.16
C LEU A 310 -4.36 -7.90 -14.52
N SER A 311 -3.96 -6.87 -15.27
CA SER A 311 -3.16 -5.75 -14.75
C SER A 311 -3.94 -4.78 -13.82
N GLY A 312 -5.18 -5.12 -13.47
CA GLY A 312 -6.05 -4.30 -12.62
C GLY A 312 -6.14 -4.84 -11.19
N ILE A 313 -6.42 -3.94 -10.25
CA ILE A 313 -6.83 -4.31 -8.88
C ILE A 313 -8.02 -5.27 -8.97
N ASN A 314 -8.08 -6.30 -8.09
CA ASN A 314 -9.21 -7.23 -8.04
C ASN A 314 -10.56 -6.45 -8.04
N PRO A 315 -11.55 -6.84 -8.87
CA PRO A 315 -12.82 -6.12 -8.97
C PRO A 315 -13.55 -5.92 -7.64
N HIS A 316 -13.45 -6.87 -6.71
CA HIS A 316 -14.03 -6.76 -5.36
C HIS A 316 -13.30 -5.71 -4.54
N VAL A 317 -11.96 -5.71 -4.57
CA VAL A 317 -11.11 -4.70 -3.93
C VAL A 317 -11.39 -3.31 -4.49
N SER A 318 -11.46 -3.18 -5.82
CA SER A 318 -11.82 -1.92 -6.49
C SER A 318 -13.22 -1.42 -6.10
N THR A 319 -14.15 -2.35 -5.87
CA THR A 319 -15.50 -2.03 -5.41
C THR A 319 -15.50 -1.51 -3.97
N LEU A 320 -14.74 -2.13 -3.06
CA LEU A 320 -14.58 -1.64 -1.69
C LEU A 320 -13.96 -0.23 -1.67
N VAL A 321 -12.85 -0.02 -2.41
CA VAL A 321 -12.20 1.29 -2.51
C VAL A 321 -13.19 2.37 -2.98
N ARG A 322 -14.02 2.05 -3.98
CA ARG A 322 -15.05 2.98 -4.48
C ARG A 322 -16.08 3.31 -3.40
N LYS A 323 -16.62 2.29 -2.73
CA LYS A 323 -17.61 2.47 -1.65
C LYS A 323 -17.05 3.29 -0.49
N LEU A 324 -15.78 3.11 -0.14
CA LEU A 324 -15.12 3.89 0.91
C LEU A 324 -14.98 5.37 0.52
N VAL A 325 -14.60 5.65 -0.72
CA VAL A 325 -14.52 7.04 -1.21
C VAL A 325 -15.92 7.68 -1.26
N ASP A 326 -16.94 6.93 -1.68
CA ASP A 326 -18.32 7.41 -1.68
C ASP A 326 -18.83 7.65 -0.24
N PHE A 327 -18.47 6.78 0.70
CA PHE A 327 -18.79 6.94 2.12
C PHE A 327 -18.12 8.18 2.71
N GLU A 328 -16.81 8.33 2.52
CA GLU A 328 -16.06 9.52 2.92
C GLU A 328 -16.64 10.80 2.32
N TRP A 329 -17.08 10.76 1.06
CA TRP A 329 -17.73 11.89 0.40
C TRP A 329 -19.05 12.27 1.06
N MET A 330 -19.82 11.30 1.53
CA MET A 330 -21.11 11.53 2.19
C MET A 330 -20.97 11.93 3.67
N SER A 331 -19.86 11.54 4.30
CA SER A 331 -19.60 11.82 5.73
C SER A 331 -18.80 13.10 5.99
N MET A 332 -18.34 13.79 4.94
CA MET A 332 -17.68 15.11 4.97
C MET A 332 -18.66 16.22 4.59
#